data_AF-A0A814G876-F1
#
_entry.id   AF-A0A814G876-F1
#
_cell.length_a   1.000
_cell.length_b   1.000
_cell.length_c   1.000
_cell.angle_alpha   90.00
_cell.angle_beta   90.00
_cell.angle_gamma   90.00
#
_symmetry.space_group_name_H-M   'P 1'
#
loop_
_entity.id
_entity.type
_entity.pdbx_description
1 polymer ?
#
loop_
_entity_poly.entity_id
_entity_poly.type
_entity_poly.pdbx_seq_one_letter_code
_entity_poly.pdbx_strand_id
1 'polypeptide(L)'
;MVTIRTQPTGDVWTFENEWSNGICGCCTDLGTCCFAYWCCPCFMCKLHARTNECLCTGCLPGANTGLRTKIRTGFRIRGAVCGDTCAMCFCPCCSIIQMYNELEFQGL
;
A
#
# COMPACT_ATOMS: atom_id res chain seq x y z
N MET A 1 -44.19 -11.54 15.99
CA MET A 1 -43.13 -12.57 15.98
C MET A 1 -41.84 -11.90 15.51
N VAL A 2 -40.90 -11.62 16.41
CA VAL A 2 -39.60 -11.03 16.06
C VAL A 2 -38.69 -12.18 15.61
N THR A 3 -38.16 -12.11 14.39
CA THR A 3 -37.18 -13.08 13.88
C THR A 3 -35.78 -12.50 14.08
N ILE A 4 -35.01 -13.05 15.03
CA ILE A 4 -33.59 -12.72 15.19
C ILE A 4 -32.81 -13.51 14.14
N ARG A 5 -32.22 -12.81 13.16
CA ARG A 5 -31.25 -13.40 12.23
C ARG A 5 -29.85 -13.24 12.81
N THR A 6 -29.18 -14.34 13.11
CA THR A 6 -27.75 -14.32 13.43
C THR A 6 -26.95 -14.08 12.15
N GLN A 7 -26.05 -13.09 12.14
CA GLN A 7 -25.12 -12.92 11.02
C GLN A 7 -24.20 -14.14 10.96
N PRO A 8 -23.99 -14.76 9.78
CA PRO A 8 -22.97 -15.79 9.65
C PRO A 8 -21.63 -15.14 9.99
N THR A 9 -20.95 -15.66 11.01
CA THR A 9 -19.55 -15.36 11.27
C THR A 9 -18.77 -15.93 10.09
N GLY A 10 -18.64 -15.14 9.03
CA GLY A 10 -17.70 -15.40 7.96
C GLY A 10 -16.29 -15.49 8.55
N ASP A 11 -15.41 -16.21 7.85
CA ASP A 11 -14.01 -16.39 8.26
C ASP A 11 -13.41 -15.04 8.68
N VAL A 12 -12.98 -14.96 9.94
CA VAL A 12 -12.31 -13.77 10.46
C VAL A 12 -10.98 -13.66 9.72
N TRP A 13 -10.81 -12.61 8.92
CA TRP A 13 -9.52 -12.35 8.27
C TRP A 13 -8.45 -12.14 9.35
N THR A 14 -7.54 -13.11 9.48
CA THR A 14 -6.35 -12.96 10.32
C THR A 14 -5.27 -12.21 9.53
N PHE A 15 -4.75 -11.14 10.12
CA PHE A 15 -3.66 -10.34 9.55
C PHE A 15 -2.34 -10.79 10.17
N GLU A 16 -1.74 -11.83 9.59
CA GLU A 16 -0.54 -12.48 10.11
C GLU A 16 0.74 -12.06 9.39
N ASN A 17 0.64 -11.46 8.21
CA ASN A 17 1.79 -11.09 7.40
C ASN A 17 2.39 -9.74 7.83
N GLU A 18 3.67 -9.54 7.52
CA GLU A 18 4.38 -8.27 7.68
C GLU A 18 4.81 -7.73 6.31
N TRP A 19 5.19 -6.45 6.27
CA TRP A 19 5.80 -5.89 5.05
C TRP A 19 7.14 -6.56 4.78
N SER A 20 7.41 -6.88 3.51
CA SER A 20 8.66 -7.54 3.12
C SER A 20 9.89 -6.66 3.38
N ASN A 21 9.71 -5.34 3.32
CA ASN A 21 10.72 -4.33 3.63
C ASN A 21 10.17 -3.30 4.59
N GLY A 22 11.01 -2.73 5.45
CA GLY A 22 10.65 -1.55 6.25
C GLY A 22 10.48 -0.29 5.40
N ILE A 23 9.89 0.77 5.96
CA ILE A 23 9.67 2.05 5.25
C ILE A 23 11.00 2.60 4.72
N CYS A 24 12.05 2.60 5.53
CA CYS A 24 13.40 3.05 5.12
C CYS A 24 14.19 2.01 4.31
N GLY A 25 13.58 0.86 3.97
CA GLY A 25 14.19 -0.18 3.14
C GLY A 25 14.40 0.26 1.69
N CYS A 26 13.83 1.39 1.26
CA CYS A 26 13.99 1.94 -0.09
C CYS A 26 15.45 2.21 -0.50
N CYS A 27 16.36 2.39 0.45
CA CYS A 27 17.78 2.63 0.19
C CYS A 27 18.56 1.38 -0.24
N THR A 28 17.93 0.20 -0.20
CA THR A 28 18.55 -1.05 -0.66
C THR A 28 18.63 -1.15 -2.18
N ASP A 29 17.68 -0.54 -2.89
CA ASP A 29 17.73 -0.34 -4.35
C ASP A 29 17.82 1.16 -4.66
N LEU A 30 19.07 1.63 -4.72
CA LEU A 30 19.41 3.00 -5.08
C LEU A 30 18.89 3.39 -6.48
N GLY A 31 18.77 2.44 -7.40
CA GLY A 31 18.25 2.71 -8.75
C GLY A 31 16.77 3.10 -8.70
N THR A 32 15.96 2.31 -7.99
CA THR A 32 14.53 2.59 -7.79
C THR A 32 14.34 3.86 -6.95
N CYS A 33 15.16 4.07 -5.92
CA CYS A 33 15.12 5.29 -5.10
C CYS A 33 15.46 6.55 -5.91
N CYS A 34 16.53 6.51 -6.72
CA CYS A 34 16.91 7.62 -7.60
C CYS A 34 15.86 7.86 -8.70
N PHE A 35 15.26 6.82 -9.26
CA PHE A 35 14.20 6.97 -10.27
C PHE A 35 12.92 7.58 -9.68
N ALA A 36 12.52 7.14 -8.49
CA ALA A 36 11.38 7.73 -7.76
C ALA A 36 11.64 9.19 -7.38
N TYR A 37 12.88 9.55 -7.06
CA TYR A 37 13.27 10.93 -6.76
C TYR A 37 13.32 11.81 -8.02
N TRP A 38 13.93 11.31 -9.11
CA TRP A 38 14.15 12.08 -10.34
C TRP A 38 12.88 12.21 -11.20
N CYS A 39 12.03 11.18 -11.26
CA CYS A 39 10.70 11.27 -11.87
C CYS A 39 9.62 10.63 -10.98
N CYS A 40 9.27 11.32 -9.91
CA CYS A 40 8.16 10.92 -9.02
C CYS A 40 6.83 10.68 -9.77
N PRO A 41 6.39 11.54 -10.72
CA PRO A 41 5.14 11.29 -11.46
C PRO A 41 5.19 10.00 -12.29
N CYS A 42 6.31 9.72 -12.96
CA CYS A 42 6.48 8.50 -13.75
C CYS A 42 6.44 7.24 -12.86
N PHE A 43 7.07 7.31 -11.69
CA PHE A 43 7.09 6.19 -10.74
C PHE A 43 5.70 5.92 -10.18
N MET A 44 4.95 6.98 -9.87
CA MET A 44 3.54 6.88 -9.49
C MET A 44 2.70 6.26 -10.59
N CYS A 45 2.89 6.63 -11.86
CA CYS A 45 2.22 5.96 -12.99
C CYS A 45 2.46 4.45 -12.97
N LYS A 46 3.71 4.01 -12.75
CA LYS A 46 4.05 2.58 -12.70
C LYS A 46 3.33 1.88 -11.54
N LEU A 47 3.34 2.47 -10.35
CA LEU A 47 2.66 1.91 -9.19
C LEU A 47 1.15 1.80 -9.43
N HIS A 48 0.51 2.89 -9.89
CA HIS A 48 -0.91 2.91 -10.15
C HIS A 48 -1.31 1.89 -11.23
N ALA A 49 -0.55 1.81 -12.32
CA ALA A 49 -0.76 0.81 -13.36
C ALA A 49 -0.73 -0.63 -12.82
N ARG A 50 0.23 -0.97 -11.94
CA ARG A 50 0.28 -2.30 -11.31
C ARG A 50 -0.91 -2.58 -10.39
N THR A 51 -1.41 -1.56 -9.71
CA THR A 51 -2.58 -1.69 -8.83
C THR A 51 -3.92 -1.55 -9.54
N ASN A 52 -3.93 -1.44 -10.88
CA ASN A 52 -5.10 -1.15 -11.70
C ASN A 52 -5.84 0.14 -11.28
N GLU A 53 -5.08 1.16 -10.89
CA GLU A 53 -5.58 2.49 -10.53
C GLU A 53 -5.24 3.51 -11.62
N CYS A 54 -6.01 4.59 -11.69
CA CYS A 54 -5.73 5.71 -12.60
C CYS A 54 -4.57 6.57 -12.06
N LEU A 55 -3.81 7.20 -12.96
CA LEU A 55 -2.79 8.19 -12.56
C LEU A 55 -3.40 9.34 -11.75
N CYS A 56 -4.61 9.78 -12.12
CA CYS A 56 -5.33 10.84 -11.40
C CYS A 56 -5.60 10.49 -9.93
N THR A 57 -5.64 9.19 -9.60
CA THR A 57 -5.77 8.71 -8.23
C THR A 57 -4.61 9.24 -7.37
N GLY A 58 -3.38 9.27 -7.88
CA GLY A 58 -2.23 9.80 -7.14
C GLY A 58 -2.29 11.30 -6.83
N CYS A 59 -3.12 12.06 -7.56
CA CYS A 59 -3.32 13.50 -7.37
C CYS A 59 -4.36 13.82 -6.28
N LEU A 60 -5.15 12.83 -5.86
CA LEU A 60 -6.18 13.02 -4.83
C LEU A 60 -5.55 12.94 -3.43
N PRO A 61 -5.88 13.87 -2.54
CA PRO A 61 -5.38 13.83 -1.16
C PRO A 61 -5.84 12.54 -0.47
N GLY A 62 -4.89 11.83 0.15
CA GLY A 62 -5.16 10.57 0.85
C GLY A 62 -5.32 9.34 -0.04
N ALA A 63 -5.32 9.46 -1.36
CA ALA A 63 -5.47 8.32 -2.24
C ALA A 63 -4.30 7.32 -2.14
N ASN A 64 -3.08 7.80 -1.95
CA ASN A 64 -1.91 6.94 -1.75
C ASN A 64 -1.96 6.21 -0.39
N THR A 65 -2.56 6.82 0.62
CA THR A 65 -2.86 6.17 1.90
C THR A 65 -3.93 5.09 1.72
N GLY A 66 -4.97 5.38 0.92
CA GLY A 66 -5.97 4.40 0.52
C GLY A 66 -5.36 3.23 -0.25
N LEU A 67 -4.46 3.52 -1.18
CA LEU A 67 -3.75 2.52 -1.97
C LEU A 67 -2.87 1.62 -1.08
N ARG A 68 -2.15 2.22 -0.14
CA ARG A 68 -1.37 1.50 0.86
C ARG A 68 -2.26 0.58 1.70
N THR A 69 -3.41 1.08 2.12
CA THR A 69 -4.40 0.28 2.88
C THR A 69 -4.91 -0.88 2.03
N LYS A 70 -5.24 -0.66 0.74
CA LYS A 70 -5.69 -1.68 -0.22
C LYS A 70 -4.64 -2.78 -0.39
N ILE A 71 -3.38 -2.42 -0.57
CA ILE A 71 -2.25 -3.37 -0.66
C ILE A 71 -2.14 -4.16 0.64
N ARG A 72 -2.13 -3.46 1.79
CA ARG A 72 -2.01 -4.06 3.12
C ARG A 72 -3.14 -5.06 3.41
N THR A 73 -4.39 -4.69 3.10
CA THR A 73 -5.53 -5.58 3.32
C THR A 73 -5.56 -6.72 2.31
N GLY A 74 -5.18 -6.47 1.06
CA GLY A 74 -5.08 -7.49 0.02
C GLY A 74 -4.10 -8.61 0.36
N PHE A 75 -2.92 -8.26 0.91
CA PHE A 75 -1.90 -9.22 1.31
C PHE A 75 -1.98 -9.65 2.78
N ARG A 76 -3.08 -9.31 3.49
CA ARG A 76 -3.29 -9.64 4.92
C ARG A 76 -2.14 -9.20 5.84
N ILE A 77 -1.53 -8.06 5.54
CA ILE A 77 -0.43 -7.48 6.31
C ILE A 77 -1.00 -6.76 7.55
N ARG A 78 -0.38 -7.00 8.71
CA ARG A 78 -0.79 -6.38 9.98
C ARG A 78 -0.52 -4.87 9.97
N GLY A 79 -1.49 -4.11 10.43
CA GLY A 79 -1.37 -2.66 10.56
C GLY A 79 -2.70 -1.95 10.72
N ALA A 80 -2.66 -0.63 10.79
CA ALA A 80 -3.83 0.22 10.92
C ALA A 80 -3.76 1.38 9.93
N VAL A 81 -4.93 1.88 9.50
CA VAL A 81 -5.03 3.02 8.58
C VAL A 81 -4.29 4.25 9.13
N CYS A 82 -4.31 4.46 10.45
CA CYS A 82 -3.53 5.52 11.09
C CYS A 82 -2.02 5.37 10.81
N GLY A 83 -1.48 4.15 10.93
CA GLY A 83 -0.08 3.87 10.59
C GLY A 83 0.22 4.07 9.11
N ASP A 84 -0.73 3.71 8.23
CA ASP A 84 -0.61 3.93 6.79
C ASP A 84 -0.59 5.43 6.44
N THR A 85 -1.42 6.25 7.10
CA THR A 85 -1.42 7.70 6.97
C THR A 85 -0.10 8.29 7.48
N CYS A 86 0.35 7.89 8.67
CA CYS A 86 1.60 8.36 9.24
C CYS A 86 2.78 8.04 8.32
N ALA A 87 2.88 6.82 7.80
CA ALA A 87 3.94 6.42 6.86
C ALA A 87 3.99 7.34 5.63
N MET A 88 2.82 7.61 5.03
CA MET A 88 2.70 8.53 3.89
C MET A 88 3.01 9.99 4.25
N CYS A 89 2.73 10.44 5.47
CA CYS A 89 3.04 11.79 5.94
C CYS A 89 4.54 12.01 6.24
N PHE A 90 5.21 11.03 6.85
CA PHE A 90 6.61 11.16 7.25
C PHE A 90 7.58 11.00 6.08
N CYS A 91 7.40 9.97 5.26
CA CYS A 91 8.19 9.77 4.05
C CYS A 91 7.31 9.19 2.93
N PRO A 92 6.68 10.05 2.10
CA PRO A 92 5.84 9.57 1.00
C PRO A 92 6.64 8.77 -0.02
N CYS A 93 7.84 9.21 -0.41
CA CYS A 93 8.66 8.51 -1.40
C CYS A 93 9.06 7.11 -0.93
N CYS A 94 9.56 6.98 0.31
CA CYS A 94 9.91 5.70 0.90
C CYS A 94 8.70 4.76 0.98
N SER A 95 7.54 5.30 1.37
CA SER A 95 6.30 4.54 1.48
C SER A 95 5.79 4.05 0.13
N ILE A 96 5.92 4.85 -0.94
CA ILE A 96 5.56 4.47 -2.31
C ILE A 96 6.51 3.39 -2.84
N ILE A 97 7.82 3.53 -2.61
CA ILE A 97 8.80 2.51 -2.99
C ILE A 97 8.54 1.19 -2.23
N GLN A 98 8.23 1.27 -0.94
CA GLN A 98 7.86 0.09 -0.15
C GLN A 98 6.63 -0.62 -0.74
N MET A 99 5.59 0.12 -1.15
CA MET A 99 4.43 -0.46 -1.82
C MET A 99 4.79 -1.12 -3.16
N TYR A 100 5.64 -0.46 -3.95
CA TYR A 100 6.10 -1.00 -5.23
C TYR A 100 6.90 -2.29 -5.05
N ASN A 101 7.84 -2.31 -4.10
CA ASN A 101 8.65 -3.49 -3.80
C ASN A 101 7.81 -4.64 -3.24
N GLU A 102 6.76 -4.33 -2.49
CA GLU A 102 5.81 -5.35 -2.02
C GLU A 102 5.07 -5.97 -3.21
N LEU A 103 4.57 -5.17 -4.15
CA LEU A 103 3.94 -5.72 -5.37
C LEU A 103 4.91 -6.60 -6.17
N GLU A 104 6.17 -6.17 -6.30
CA GLU A 104 7.21 -6.95 -6.97
C GLU A 104 7.54 -8.26 -6.23
N PHE A 105 7.61 -8.24 -4.89
CA PHE A 105 7.79 -9.44 -4.07
C PHE A 105 6.63 -10.43 -4.23
N GLN A 106 5.41 -9.92 -4.42
CA GLN A 106 4.21 -10.73 -4.65
C GLN A 106 4.05 -11.15 -6.13
N GLY A 107 4.95 -10.73 -7.02
CA GLY A 107 4.96 -11.09 -8.44
C GLY A 107 3.96 -10.34 -9.33
N LEU A 108 3.58 -9.10 -8.95
CA LEU A 108 2.62 -8.22 -9.64
C LEU A 108 3.27 -7.00 -10.29
#